data_AF-A0A6L5GR70-F1
#
_entry.id   AF-A0A6L5GR70-F1
#
_cell.length_a   1.000
_cell.length_b   1.000
_cell.length_c   1.000
_cell.angle_alpha   90.00
_cell.angle_beta   90.00
_cell.angle_gamma   90.00
#
_symmetry.space_group_name_H-M   'P 1'
#
loop_
_entity.id
_entity.type
_entity.pdbx_description
1 polymer ?
#
loop_
_entity_poly.entity_id
_entity_poly.type
_entity_poly.pdbx_seq_one_letter_code
_entity_poly.pdbx_strand_id
1 'polypeptide(L)'
;MNIYDEIDEFTKKLENSPECMRFKTAQQKIDAVPEMKEKVEAYLREQAMTQARQAMGMPLSQEEIEKFNQKTRELLTIPEVAEFFQAQMAIMPVLKTLAERIAGAVGFDSSVFNGVLGNITGA
;
A
#
# COMPACT_ATOMS: atom_id res chain seq x y z
N MET A 1 -9.42 -20.29 -24.77
CA MET A 1 -9.27 -19.02 -24.03
C MET A 1 -7.87 -18.52 -24.29
N ASN A 2 -7.70 -17.27 -24.72
CA ASN A 2 -6.37 -16.67 -24.80
C ASN A 2 -5.99 -16.10 -23.42
N ILE A 3 -4.72 -15.75 -23.22
CA ILE A 3 -4.23 -15.26 -21.92
C ILE A 3 -4.90 -13.95 -21.47
N TYR A 4 -5.35 -13.10 -22.40
CA TYR A 4 -6.07 -11.86 -22.07
C TYR A 4 -7.47 -12.14 -21.52
N ASP A 5 -8.17 -13.13 -22.06
CA ASP A 5 -9.48 -13.56 -21.54
C ASP A 5 -9.34 -14.03 -20.07
N GLU A 6 -8.28 -14.78 -19.76
CA GLU A 6 -7.97 -15.25 -18.39
C GLU A 6 -7.62 -14.08 -17.45
N ILE A 7 -6.89 -13.08 -17.94
CA ILE A 7 -6.57 -11.86 -17.19
C ILE A 7 -7.85 -11.08 -16.86
N ASP A 8 -8.78 -10.95 -17.81
CA ASP A 8 -10.05 -10.27 -17.61
C ASP A 8 -10.92 -11.00 -16.57
N GLU A 9 -10.99 -12.32 -16.64
CA GLU A 9 -11.69 -13.13 -15.65
C GLU A 9 -11.06 -13.02 -14.26
N PHE A 10 -9.74 -13.09 -14.17
CA PHE A 10 -9.02 -12.94 -12.92
C PHE A 10 -9.22 -11.55 -12.31
N THR A 11 -9.16 -10.49 -13.12
CA THR A 11 -9.35 -9.11 -12.67
C THR A 11 -10.76 -8.92 -12.09
N LYS A 12 -11.79 -9.45 -12.76
CA LYS A 12 -13.16 -9.44 -12.22
C LYS A 12 -13.26 -10.19 -10.89
N LYS A 13 -12.57 -11.32 -10.73
CA LYS A 13 -12.54 -12.07 -9.46
C LYS A 13 -11.83 -11.26 -8.36
N LEU A 14 -10.73 -10.60 -8.70
CA LEU A 14 -9.96 -9.76 -7.78
C LEU A 14 -10.75 -8.54 -7.31
N GLU A 15 -11.42 -7.83 -8.24
CA GLU A 15 -12.26 -6.66 -7.92
C GLU A 15 -13.39 -6.99 -6.93
N ASN A 16 -13.90 -8.22 -7.00
CA ASN A 16 -14.97 -8.72 -6.13
C ASN A 16 -14.43 -9.46 -4.89
N SER A 17 -13.11 -9.47 -4.66
CA SER A 17 -12.56 -10.07 -3.44
C SER A 17 -12.86 -9.17 -2.22
N PRO A 18 -13.08 -9.77 -1.03
CA PRO A 18 -13.36 -8.99 0.18
C PRO A 18 -12.29 -7.92 0.47
N GLU A 19 -11.01 -8.25 0.28
CA GLU A 19 -9.89 -7.35 0.51
C GLU A 19 -9.89 -6.17 -0.45
N CYS A 20 -10.14 -6.42 -1.75
CA CYS A 20 -10.16 -5.36 -2.76
C CYS A 20 -11.36 -4.43 -2.57
N MET A 21 -12.55 -5.00 -2.31
CA MET A 21 -13.76 -4.22 -2.05
C MET A 21 -13.60 -3.35 -0.79
N ARG A 22 -13.03 -3.89 0.28
CA ARG A 22 -12.74 -3.14 1.52
C ARG A 22 -11.78 -1.99 1.26
N PHE A 23 -10.68 -2.25 0.58
CA PHE A 23 -9.70 -1.22 0.24
C PHE A 23 -10.32 -0.12 -0.63
N LYS A 24 -11.05 -0.49 -1.69
CA LYS A 24 -11.72 0.46 -2.58
C LYS A 24 -12.75 1.32 -1.84
N THR A 25 -13.54 0.72 -0.95
CA THR A 25 -14.54 1.45 -0.14
C THR A 25 -13.87 2.42 0.83
N ALA A 26 -12.81 1.97 1.52
CA ALA A 26 -12.09 2.84 2.45
C ALA A 26 -11.38 4.00 1.71
N GLN A 27 -10.76 3.72 0.57
CA GLN A 27 -10.17 4.74 -0.31
C GLN A 27 -11.21 5.77 -0.76
N GLN A 28 -12.42 5.35 -1.15
CA GLN A 28 -13.51 6.25 -1.53
C GLN A 28 -13.93 7.19 -0.38
N LYS A 29 -13.95 6.70 0.86
CA LYS A 29 -14.22 7.54 2.04
C LYS A 29 -13.15 8.63 2.19
N ILE A 30 -11.87 8.29 2.01
CA ILE A 30 -10.77 9.25 2.01
C ILE A 30 -10.92 10.28 0.88
N ASP A 31 -11.16 9.81 -0.34
CA ASP A 31 -11.25 10.66 -1.53
C ASP A 31 -12.45 11.62 -1.52
N ALA A 32 -13.53 11.27 -0.82
CA ALA A 32 -14.72 12.10 -0.70
C ALA A 32 -14.49 13.39 0.10
N VAL A 33 -13.42 13.46 0.90
CA VAL A 33 -13.09 14.62 1.75
C VAL A 33 -11.70 15.15 1.36
N PRO A 34 -11.61 16.25 0.58
CA PRO A 34 -10.33 16.74 0.04
C PRO A 34 -9.24 16.98 1.09
N GLU A 35 -9.60 17.55 2.24
CA GLU A 35 -8.66 17.79 3.35
C GLU A 35 -8.11 16.48 3.93
N MET A 36 -8.97 15.46 4.06
CA MET A 36 -8.56 14.15 4.56
C MET A 36 -7.65 13.44 3.56
N LYS A 37 -7.99 13.50 2.27
CA LYS A 37 -7.14 13.01 1.18
C LYS A 37 -5.75 13.64 1.24
N GLU A 38 -5.66 14.97 1.33
CA GLU A 38 -4.38 15.66 1.41
C GLU A 38 -3.55 15.20 2.62
N LYS A 39 -4.18 15.07 3.80
CA LYS A 39 -3.51 14.57 5.01
C LYS A 39 -2.97 13.15 4.85
N VAL A 40 -3.77 12.24 4.31
CA VAL A 40 -3.38 10.83 4.09
C VAL A 40 -2.25 10.75 3.06
N GLU A 41 -2.36 11.46 1.94
CA GLU A 41 -1.33 11.46 0.91
C GLU A 41 -0.01 12.08 1.39
N ALA A 42 -0.08 13.16 2.18
CA ALA A 42 1.11 13.76 2.78
C ALA A 42 1.82 12.78 3.71
N TYR A 43 1.05 12.06 4.54
CA TYR A 43 1.59 11.02 5.40
C TYR A 43 2.22 9.87 4.61
N LEU A 44 1.57 9.36 3.57
CA LEU A 44 2.11 8.30 2.72
C LEU A 44 3.42 8.71 2.04
N ARG A 45 3.52 9.97 1.58
CA ARG A 45 4.77 10.52 1.04
C ARG A 45 5.88 10.56 2.09
N GLU A 46 5.59 11.06 3.28
CA GLU A 46 6.55 11.11 4.39
C GLU A 46 7.00 9.70 4.82
N GLN A 47 6.07 8.75 4.89
CA GLN A 47 6.34 7.35 5.18
C GLN A 47 7.28 6.72 4.11
N ALA A 48 6.99 6.89 2.82
CA ALA A 48 7.82 6.36 1.74
C ALA A 48 9.24 6.97 1.75
N MET A 49 9.37 8.28 1.97
CA MET A 49 10.68 8.94 2.10
C MET A 49 11.47 8.42 3.30
N THR A 50 10.78 8.17 4.42
CA THR A 50 11.38 7.64 5.65
C THR A 50 11.92 6.24 5.44
N GLN A 51 11.14 5.37 4.80
CA GLN A 51 11.55 4.00 4.45
C GLN A 51 12.72 4.00 3.46
N ALA A 52 12.68 4.87 2.45
CA ALA A 52 13.78 5.01 1.49
C ALA A 52 15.10 5.44 2.18
N ARG A 53 15.05 6.40 3.11
CA ARG A 53 16.22 6.80 3.92
C ARG A 53 16.79 5.61 4.70
N GLN A 54 15.93 4.86 5.37
CA GLN A 54 16.35 3.69 6.13
C GLN A 54 16.97 2.61 5.24
N ALA A 55 16.40 2.34 4.07
CA ALA A 55 16.94 1.40 3.09
C ALA A 55 18.32 1.83 2.54
N MET A 56 18.58 3.14 2.46
CA MET A 56 19.89 3.70 2.11
C MET A 56 20.89 3.69 3.28
N GLY A 57 20.53 3.11 4.42
CA GLY A 57 21.38 3.07 5.62
C GLY A 57 21.49 4.42 6.34
N MET A 58 20.56 5.35 6.09
CA MET A 58 20.48 6.63 6.80
C MET A 58 19.52 6.48 8.00
N PRO A 59 20.05 6.32 9.23
CA PRO A 59 19.20 6.18 10.40
C PRO A 59 18.44 7.48 10.68
N LEU A 60 17.23 7.32 11.22
CA LEU A 60 16.45 8.43 11.76
C LEU A 60 16.92 8.68 13.20
N SER A 61 16.96 9.94 13.60
CA SER A 61 17.11 10.31 15.00
C SER A 61 15.90 9.89 15.82
N GLN A 62 16.07 9.77 17.13
CA GLN A 62 14.98 9.45 18.06
C GLN A 62 13.85 10.49 18.00
N GLU A 63 14.18 11.77 17.83
CA GLU A 63 13.20 12.85 17.67
C GLU A 63 12.37 12.69 16.38
N GLU A 64 13.01 12.34 15.25
CA GLU A 64 12.30 12.07 13.99
C GLU A 64 11.32 10.88 14.15
N ILE A 65 11.75 9.82 14.84
CA ILE A 65 10.92 8.64 15.12
C ILE A 65 9.73 9.02 16.00
N GLU A 66 9.94 9.77 17.07
CA GLU A 66 8.88 10.20 17.98
C GLU A 66 7.86 11.09 17.29
N LYS A 67 8.32 12.05 16.49
CA LYS A 67 7.47 12.95 15.71
C LYS A 67 6.63 12.18 14.68
N PHE A 68 7.24 11.23 13.97
CA PHE A 68 6.52 10.39 13.02
C PHE A 68 5.48 9.50 13.71
N ASN A 69 5.84 8.90 14.85
CA ASN A 69 4.92 8.08 15.64
C ASN A 69 3.76 8.89 16.20
N GLN A 70 4.00 10.13 16.63
CA GLN A 70 2.94 11.02 17.09
C GLN A 70 1.96 11.34 15.96
N LYS A 71 2.44 11.76 14.79
CA LYS A 71 1.59 12.00 13.61
C LYS A 71 0.76 10.76 13.25
N THR A 72 1.40 9.59 13.28
CA THR A 72 0.74 8.31 12.99
C THR A 72 -0.40 8.06 13.98
N ARG A 73 -0.17 8.25 15.29
CA ARG A 73 -1.21 8.09 16.31
C ARG A 73 -2.36 9.06 16.10
N GLU A 74 -2.08 10.34 15.82
CA GLU A 74 -3.09 11.37 15.56
C GLU A 74 -3.96 11.00 14.34
N LEU A 75 -3.35 10.60 13.23
CA LEU A 75 -4.08 10.16 12.03
C LEU A 75 -4.97 8.95 12.29
N LEU A 76 -4.45 7.95 13.02
CA LEU A 76 -5.20 6.73 13.33
C LEU A 76 -6.34 6.94 14.35
N THR A 77 -6.46 8.13 14.97
CA THR A 77 -7.66 8.48 15.74
C THR A 77 -8.88 8.76 14.86
N ILE A 78 -8.66 9.06 13.57
CA ILE A 78 -9.74 9.30 12.59
C ILE A 78 -10.21 7.94 12.07
N PRO A 79 -11.46 7.52 12.31
CA PRO A 79 -11.93 6.18 11.98
C PRO A 79 -11.77 5.81 10.51
N GLU A 80 -12.07 6.74 9.60
CA GLU A 80 -11.97 6.54 8.15
C GLU A 80 -10.52 6.33 7.71
N VAL A 81 -9.60 7.05 8.33
CA VAL A 81 -8.15 6.91 8.08
C VAL A 81 -7.64 5.58 8.64
N ALA A 82 -8.06 5.20 9.84
CA ALA A 82 -7.71 3.90 10.41
C ALA A 82 -8.24 2.74 9.56
N GLU A 83 -9.49 2.82 9.08
CA GLU A 83 -10.09 1.84 8.17
C GLU A 83 -9.31 1.75 6.85
N PHE A 84 -8.91 2.89 6.29
CA PHE A 84 -8.07 2.95 5.09
C PHE A 84 -6.75 2.22 5.28
N PHE A 85 -5.99 2.53 6.33
CA PHE A 85 -4.70 1.88 6.59
C PHE A 85 -4.85 0.39 6.90
N GLN A 86 -5.89 -0.02 7.63
CA GLN A 86 -6.18 -1.44 7.87
C GLN A 86 -6.49 -2.18 6.56
N ALA A 87 -7.30 -1.59 5.69
CA ALA A 87 -7.63 -2.18 4.40
C ALA A 87 -6.39 -2.22 3.47
N GLN A 88 -5.54 -1.20 3.51
CA GLN A 88 -4.26 -1.16 2.81
C GLN A 88 -3.36 -2.31 3.28
N MET A 89 -3.17 -2.49 4.59
CA MET A 89 -2.38 -3.58 5.15
C MET A 89 -2.91 -4.96 4.75
N ALA A 90 -4.23 -5.11 4.61
CA ALA A 90 -4.85 -6.38 4.22
C ALA A 90 -4.66 -6.71 2.73
N ILE A 91 -4.69 -5.71 1.83
CA ILE A 91 -4.55 -5.94 0.38
C ILE A 91 -3.09 -6.11 -0.05
N MET A 92 -2.13 -5.51 0.66
CA MET A 92 -0.72 -5.55 0.26
C MET A 92 -0.12 -6.96 0.11
N PRO A 93 -0.34 -7.93 1.02
CA PRO A 93 0.14 -9.29 0.84
C PRO A 93 -0.43 -9.97 -0.41
N VAL A 94 -1.70 -9.70 -0.75
CA VAL A 94 -2.35 -10.24 -1.96
C VAL A 94 -1.65 -9.72 -3.21
N LEU A 95 -1.39 -8.41 -3.28
CA LEU A 95 -0.68 -7.79 -4.41
C LEU A 95 0.76 -8.29 -4.52
N LYS A 96 1.45 -8.47 -3.38
CA LYS A 96 2.80 -9.04 -3.33
C LYS A 96 2.83 -10.44 -3.93
N THR A 97 1.97 -11.34 -3.44
CA THR A 97 1.89 -12.72 -3.97
C THR A 97 1.50 -12.74 -5.44
N LEU A 98 0.61 -11.84 -5.89
CA LEU A 98 0.25 -11.73 -7.30
C LEU A 98 1.46 -11.36 -8.16
N ALA A 99 2.20 -10.32 -7.78
CA ALA A 99 3.38 -9.88 -8.52
C ALA A 99 4.48 -10.96 -8.55
N GLU A 100 4.74 -11.63 -7.42
CA GLU A 100 5.70 -12.73 -7.33
C GLU A 100 5.33 -13.88 -8.28
N ARG A 101 4.06 -14.26 -8.34
CA ARG A 101 3.58 -15.34 -9.23
C ARG A 101 3.68 -14.96 -10.71
N ILE A 102 3.34 -13.72 -11.06
CA ILE A 102 3.48 -13.22 -12.43
C ILE A 102 4.95 -13.21 -12.84
N ALA A 103 5.84 -12.70 -11.98
CA ALA A 103 7.28 -12.69 -12.21
C ALA A 103 7.82 -14.10 -12.47
N GLY A 104 7.46 -15.06 -11.60
CA GLY A 104 7.85 -16.45 -11.75
C GLY A 104 7.35 -17.09 -13.04
N ALA A 105 6.13 -16.77 -13.46
CA ALA A 105 5.54 -17.31 -14.69
C ALA A 105 6.26 -16.84 -15.97
N VAL A 106 6.81 -15.62 -15.98
CA VAL A 106 7.56 -15.06 -17.12
C VAL A 106 9.07 -15.25 -17.04
N GLY A 107 9.56 -15.89 -15.96
CA GLY A 107 10.98 -16.12 -15.72
C GLY A 107 11.75 -14.87 -15.28
N PHE A 108 11.05 -13.84 -14.78
CA PHE A 108 11.69 -12.70 -14.15
C PHE A 108 12.07 -13.03 -12.71
N ASP A 109 13.21 -12.50 -12.29
CA ASP A 109 13.52 -12.48 -10.87
C ASP A 109 12.48 -11.60 -10.16
N SER A 110 11.77 -12.19 -9.19
CA SER A 110 10.81 -11.50 -8.33
C SER A 110 11.41 -10.28 -7.61
N SER A 111 12.74 -10.20 -7.47
CA SER A 111 13.46 -9.03 -6.96
C SER A 111 13.21 -7.76 -7.78
N VAL A 112 12.87 -7.88 -9.07
CA VAL A 112 12.50 -6.76 -9.95
C VAL A 112 11.23 -6.05 -9.46
N PHE A 113 10.32 -6.77 -8.82
CA PHE A 113 9.07 -6.21 -8.30
C PHE A 113 9.17 -5.75 -6.85
N ASN A 114 10.20 -6.16 -6.11
CA ASN A 114 10.44 -5.67 -4.75
C ASN A 114 10.65 -4.15 -4.71
N GLY A 115 11.23 -3.54 -5.75
CA GLY A 115 11.35 -2.07 -5.82
C GLY A 115 10.02 -1.36 -6.10
N VAL A 116 9.08 -2.02 -6.80
CA VAL A 116 7.78 -1.45 -7.19
C VAL A 116 6.75 -1.60 -6.07
N LEU A 117 6.75 -2.73 -5.37
CA LEU A 117 5.85 -2.98 -4.24
C LEU A 117 6.45 -2.60 -2.89
N GLY A 118 7.78 -2.65 -2.72
CA GLY A 118 8.47 -2.22 -1.49
C GLY A 118 8.27 -0.74 -1.18
N ASN A 119 8.16 0.10 -2.21
CA ASN A 119 7.75 1.51 -2.07
C ASN A 119 6.29 1.70 -1.62
N ILE A 120 5.48 0.64 -1.62
CA ILE A 120 4.07 0.63 -1.19
C ILE A 120 3.92 -0.14 0.14
N THR A 121 4.82 -1.09 0.48
CA THR A 121 4.75 -1.90 1.71
C THR A 121 5.74 -1.55 2.81
N GLY A 122 6.77 -0.73 2.56
CA GLY A 122 7.78 -0.44 3.58
C GLY A 122 8.54 -1.65 4.10
N ALA A 123 8.94 -2.52 3.19
CA ALA A 123 9.83 -3.64 3.46
C ALA A 123 10.95 -3.68 2.42
#